data_AF-A0A379DA76-F1
#
_entry.id   AF-A0A379DA76-F1
#
_cell.length_a   1.000
_cell.length_b   1.000
_cell.length_c   1.000
_cell.angle_alpha   90.00
_cell.angle_beta   90.00
_cell.angle_gamma   90.00
#
_symmetry.space_group_name_H-M   'P 1'
#
loop_
_entity.id
_entity.type
_entity.pdbx_description
1 polymer ?
#
loop_
_entity_poly.entity_id
_entity_poly.type
_entity_poly.pdbx_seq_one_letter_code
_entity_poly.pdbx_strand_id
1 'polypeptide(L)' 'MISIGIDISKEKFTVCALEQGNKVIWKSYEIRNSKSEIEKFMIKMGEL' A
#
# COMPACT_ATOMS: atom_id res chain seq x y z
N MET A 1 -17.65 -3.82 -1.95
CA MET A 1 -16.51 -3.78 -2.89
C MET A 1 -15.33 -3.19 -2.15
N ILE A 2 -14.19 -3.88 -2.14
CA ILE A 2 -12.95 -3.35 -1.56
C ILE A 2 -12.11 -2.80 -2.71
N SER A 3 -11.59 -1.59 -2.54
CA SER A 3 -10.69 -0.96 -3.52
C SER A 3 -9.32 -0.77 -2.89
N ILE A 4 -8.26 -0.93 -3.68
CA ILE A 4 -6.90 -0.62 -3.25
C ILE A 4 -6.51 0.73 -3.83
N GLY A 5 -6.17 1.68 -2.96
CA GLY A 5 -5.65 2.99 -3.35
C GLY A 5 -4.12 2.96 -3.34
N ILE A 6 -3.50 3.32 -4.46
CA ILE A 6 -2.04 3.45 -4.57
C ILE A 6 -1.72 4.87 -5.03
N ASP A 7 -0.95 5.58 -4.22
CA ASP A 7 -0.40 6.90 -4.56
C ASP A 7 1.11 6.80 -4.70
N ILE A 8 1.68 7.19 -5.85
CA ILE A 8 3.08 6.95 -6.21
C ILE A 8 3.77 8.28 -6.47
N SER A 9 4.90 8.48 -5.80
CA SER A 9 5.84 9.58 -6.03
C SER A 9 7.21 9.04 -6.44
N LYS A 10 8.15 9.95 -6.75
CA LYS A 10 9.54 9.58 -7.12
C LYS A 10 10.26 8.81 -6.01
N GLU A 11 10.02 9.15 -4.75
CA GLU A 11 10.80 8.64 -3.61
C GLU A 11 10.09 7.52 -2.84
N LYS A 12 8.77 7.43 -2.97
CA LYS A 12 7.93 6.52 -2.20
C LYS A 12 6.56 6.33 -2.85
N PHE A 13 5.86 5.29 -2.44
CA PHE A 13 4.44 5.11 -2.69
C PHE A 13 3.70 4.74 -1.42
N THR A 14 2.40 5.00 -1.40
CA THR A 14 1.51 4.69 -0.30
C THR A 14 0.40 3.77 -0.78
N VAL A 15 0.12 2.69 -0.04
CA VAL A 15 -0.95 1.75 -0.33
C VAL A 15 -1.97 1.75 0.80
N CYS A 16 -3.26 1.77 0.48
CA CYS A 16 -4.36 1.62 1.44
C CYS A 16 -5.48 0.75 0.89
N ALA A 17 -6.30 0.17 1.76
CA ALA A 17 -7.56 -0.45 1.37
C ALA A 17 -8.71 0.47 1.76
N LEU A 18 -9.65 0.61 0.84
CA LEU A 18 -10.83 1.47 0.93
C LEU A 18 -12.10 0.61 0.85
N GLU A 19 -13.07 0.90 1.70
CA GLU A 19 -14.45 0.45 1.55
C GLU A 19 -15.25 1.42 0.67
N GLN A 20 -16.40 0.98 0.19
CA GLN A 20 -17.36 1.79 -0.56
C GLN A 20 -17.61 3.14 0.15
N GLY A 21 -17.50 4.24 -0.60
CA GLY A 21 -17.57 5.60 -0.03
C GLY A 21 -16.22 6.17 0.43
N ASN A 22 -15.10 5.61 -0.03
CA ASN A 22 -13.73 6.10 0.21
C ASN A 22 -13.28 6.06 1.68
N LYS A 23 -13.89 5.20 2.50
CA LYS A 23 -13.48 5.01 3.89
C LYS A 23 -12.23 4.12 3.94
N VAL A 24 -11.14 4.63 4.51
CA VAL A 24 -9.93 3.83 4.74
C VAL A 24 -10.23 2.74 5.77
N ILE A 25 -10.07 1.48 5.37
CA ILE A 25 -10.27 0.30 6.23
C ILE A 25 -8.97 -0.42 6.58
N TRP A 26 -7.89 -0.15 5.84
CA TRP A 26 -6.55 -0.60 6.16
C TRP A 26 -5.60 0.59 6.25
N LYS A 27 -4.86 0.67 7.35
CA LYS A 27 -3.92 1.76 7.62
C LYS A 27 -2.97 1.90 6.42
N SER A 28 -2.83 3.13 5.93
CA SER A 28 -1.93 3.46 4.84
C SER A 28 -0.51 2.98 5.13
N TYR A 29 0.06 2.25 4.18
CA TYR A 29 1.42 1.75 4.25
C TYR A 29 2.31 2.56 3.31
N GLU A 30 3.26 3.30 3.86
CA GLU A 30 4.23 4.07 3.10
C GLU A 30 5.46 3.20 2.82
N ILE A 31 5.87 3.12 1.56
CA ILE A 31 6.99 2.29 1.10
C ILE A 31 7.93 3.19 0.31
N ARG A 32 9.19 3.27 0.74
CA ARG A 32 10.23 3.99 -0.03
C ARG A 32 10.54 3.23 -1.31
N ASN A 33 10.84 3.95 -2.39
CA ASN A 33 11.24 3.39 -3.68
C ASN A 33 12.68 2.85 -3.64
N SER A 34 12.90 1.87 -2.77
CA SER A 34 14.14 1.10 -2.67
C SER A 34 13.78 -0.37 -2.80
N LYS A 35 14.63 -1.13 -3.49
CA LYS A 35 14.40 -2.55 -3.76
C LYS A 35 14.08 -3.34 -2.49
N SER A 36 14.85 -3.13 -1.42
CA SER A 36 14.68 -3.82 -0.14
C SER A 36 13.34 -3.53 0.53
N GLU A 37 12.88 -2.29 0.52
CA GLU A 37 11.59 -1.91 1.12
C GLU A 37 10.40 -2.45 0.30
N ILE A 38 10.53 -2.48 -1.02
CA ILE A 38 9.53 -3.09 -1.92
C ILE A 38 9.46 -4.60 -1.69
N GLU A 39 10.60 -5.29 -1.61
CA GLU A 39 10.64 -6.74 -1.35
C GLU A 39 10.01 -7.09 0.00
N LYS A 40 10.34 -6.35 1.06
CA LYS A 40 9.69 -6.51 2.38
C LYS A 40 8.18 -6.34 2.31
N PHE A 41 7.71 -5.34 1.55
CA PHE A 41 6.30 -5.10 1.35
C PHE A 41 5.62 -6.27 0.62
N MET A 42 6.23 -6.78 -0.46
CA MET A 42 5.68 -7.90 -1.23
C MET A 42 5.59 -9.18 -0.41
N ILE A 43 6.60 -9.48 0.42
CA ILE A 43 6.57 -10.62 1.36
C ILE A 43 5.40 -10.45 2.34
N LYS A 44 5.28 -9.27 2.97
CA LYS A 44 4.21 -8.99 3.91
C LYS A 44 2.81 -9.12 3.29
N MET A 45 2.66 -8.76 2.02
CA MET A 45 1.39 -8.90 1.29
C MET A 45 1.11 -10.35 0.84
N GLY A 46 2.14 -11.18 0.65
CA GLY A 46 2.00 -12.61 0.33
C GLY A 46 1.73 -13.50 1.55
N GLU A 47 2.01 -13.01 2.76
CA GLU A 47 1.71 -13.68 4.04
C GLU A 47 0.32 -13.33 4.61
N LEU A 48 -0.41 -12.40 3.98
CA LEU A 48 -1.76 -11.96 4.35
C LEU A 48 -2.83 -12.75 3.58
#